data_AF-A0A212T103-F1
#
_entry.id   AF-A0A212T103-F1
#
_cell.length_a   1.000
_cell.length_b   1.000
_cell.length_c   1.000
_cell.angle_alpha   90.00
_cell.angle_beta   90.00
_cell.angle_gamma   90.00
#
_symmetry.space_group_name_H-M   'P 1'
#
loop_
_entity.id
_entity.type
_entity.pdbx_description
1 polymer ?
#
loop_
_entity_poly.entity_id
_entity_poly.type
_entity_poly.pdbx_seq_one_letter_code
_entity_poly.pdbx_strand_id
1 'polypeptide(L)'
;MTKPFKILGIQQVAIGGPDKSKLQKLWVDMFGLEITGTFQSERENVDEDICAMGKGVHKVEVDLMQPIDPEKKPAVHATPLNHIGLWVDNLPVAVEWLTANGVRFAPGGIRKGAAGYDITFLHPKGNEEFPIGGEGVLIELVQAPADVIAALS
;
A
#
# COMPACT_ATOMS: atom_id res chain seq x y z
N MET A 1 -2.58 9.28 26.32
CA MET A 1 -3.83 8.72 25.76
C MET A 1 -3.52 7.37 25.14
N THR A 2 -4.38 6.37 25.30
CA THR A 2 -4.19 5.04 24.70
C THR A 2 -4.44 5.12 23.19
N LYS A 3 -3.66 4.40 22.38
CA LYS A 3 -3.83 4.33 20.91
C LYS A 3 -5.19 3.67 20.58
N PRO A 4 -6.11 4.34 19.83
CA PRO A 4 -7.51 3.90 19.66
C PRO A 4 -7.77 2.98 18.45
N PHE A 5 -6.72 2.44 17.83
CA PHE A 5 -6.80 1.57 16.65
C PHE A 5 -5.70 0.51 16.71
N LYS A 6 -5.80 -0.53 15.89
CA LYS A 6 -4.82 -1.61 15.75
C LYS A 6 -4.32 -1.72 14.31
N ILE A 7 -3.02 -1.98 14.17
CA ILE A 7 -2.45 -2.45 12.92
C ILE A 7 -2.51 -3.98 12.98
N LEU A 8 -3.17 -4.59 12.01
CA LEU A 8 -3.55 -6.01 12.05
C LEU A 8 -2.53 -6.90 11.32
N GLY A 9 -1.78 -6.34 10.38
CA GLY A 9 -0.81 -7.07 9.58
C GLY A 9 -0.49 -6.35 8.28
N ILE A 10 0.29 -7.02 7.43
CA ILE A 10 0.59 -6.54 6.08
C ILE A 10 -0.61 -6.86 5.18
N GLN A 11 -1.04 -5.85 4.42
CA GLN A 11 -1.99 -5.98 3.32
C GLN A 11 -1.17 -6.32 2.08
N GLN A 12 -0.44 -5.35 1.53
CA GLN A 12 0.34 -5.50 0.31
C GLN A 12 1.82 -5.15 0.46
N VAL A 13 2.63 -5.65 -0.47
CA VAL A 13 3.98 -5.15 -0.77
C VAL A 13 4.03 -4.76 -2.24
N ALA A 14 4.25 -3.47 -2.51
CA ALA A 14 4.27 -2.96 -3.86
C ALA A 14 5.69 -2.84 -4.40
N ILE A 15 5.92 -3.40 -5.59
CA ILE A 15 7.23 -3.51 -6.22
C ILE A 15 7.19 -2.80 -7.57
N GLY A 16 8.02 -1.77 -7.70
CA GLY A 16 8.12 -0.96 -8.91
C GLY A 16 9.24 -1.42 -9.83
N GLY A 17 8.96 -1.49 -11.13
CA GLY A 17 9.95 -1.69 -12.17
C GLY A 17 9.59 -0.97 -13.47
N PRO A 18 10.55 -0.74 -14.37
CA PRO A 18 10.26 -0.13 -15.68
C PRO A 18 9.48 -1.07 -16.62
N ASP A 19 9.47 -2.37 -16.32
CA ASP A 19 8.86 -3.43 -17.12
C ASP A 19 8.39 -4.55 -16.17
N LYS A 20 7.08 -4.67 -15.99
CA LYS A 20 6.49 -5.66 -15.06
C LYS A 20 6.68 -7.09 -15.53
N SER A 21 6.94 -7.34 -16.82
CA SER A 21 7.22 -8.71 -17.32
C SER A 21 8.48 -9.32 -16.71
N LYS A 22 9.48 -8.49 -16.38
CA LYS A 22 10.69 -8.94 -15.67
C LYS A 22 10.39 -9.26 -14.21
N LEU A 23 9.47 -8.53 -13.58
CA LEU A 23 9.00 -8.82 -12.24
C LEU A 23 8.21 -10.14 -12.22
N GLN A 24 7.26 -10.31 -13.15
CA GLN A 24 6.51 -11.55 -13.33
C GLN A 24 7.43 -12.77 -13.46
N LYS A 25 8.51 -12.64 -14.24
CA LYS A 25 9.48 -13.74 -14.39
C LYS A 25 10.01 -14.26 -13.05
N LEU A 26 10.29 -13.39 -12.08
CA LEU A 26 10.71 -13.85 -10.75
C LEU A 26 9.51 -14.29 -9.91
N TRP A 27 8.54 -13.40 -9.73
CA TRP A 27 7.49 -13.55 -8.73
C TRP A 27 6.43 -14.58 -9.11
N VAL A 28 6.08 -14.65 -10.39
CA VAL A 28 5.10 -15.60 -10.92
C VAL A 28 5.80 -16.87 -11.37
N ASP A 29 6.77 -16.79 -12.29
CA ASP A 29 7.32 -18.02 -12.89
C ASP A 29 8.25 -18.78 -11.94
N MET A 30 9.14 -18.09 -11.21
CA MET A 30 10.13 -18.77 -10.36
C MET A 30 9.60 -19.03 -8.94
N PHE A 31 8.86 -18.08 -8.35
CA PHE A 31 8.30 -18.24 -7.00
C PHE A 31 6.91 -18.86 -6.98
N GLY A 32 6.19 -18.87 -8.11
CA GLY A 32 4.90 -19.53 -8.23
C GLY A 32 3.74 -18.75 -7.60
N LEU A 33 3.83 -17.43 -7.46
CA LEU A 33 2.68 -16.64 -7.00
C LEU A 33 1.60 -16.60 -8.09
N GLU A 34 0.35 -16.64 -7.65
CA GLU A 34 -0.82 -16.53 -8.53
C GLU A 34 -1.17 -15.06 -8.77
N ILE A 35 -1.36 -14.68 -10.04
CA ILE A 35 -1.96 -13.40 -10.41
C ILE A 35 -3.47 -13.50 -10.14
N THR A 36 -3.93 -12.74 -9.14
CA THR A 36 -5.34 -12.73 -8.71
C THR A 36 -6.15 -11.59 -9.31
N GLY A 37 -5.48 -10.60 -9.93
CA GLY A 37 -6.10 -9.47 -10.57
C GLY A 37 -5.10 -8.58 -11.28
N THR A 38 -5.61 -7.59 -12.01
CA THR A 38 -4.82 -6.53 -12.64
C THR A 38 -5.53 -5.20 -12.46
N PHE A 39 -4.76 -4.12 -12.41
CA PHE A 39 -5.29 -2.77 -12.26
C PHE A 39 -4.50 -1.78 -13.12
N GLN A 40 -5.21 -0.82 -13.70
CA GLN A 40 -4.61 0.26 -14.49
C GLN A 40 -5.24 1.59 -14.11
N SER A 41 -4.39 2.60 -13.94
CA SER A 41 -4.82 3.96 -13.65
C SER A 41 -3.91 4.97 -14.33
N GLU A 42 -4.45 5.69 -15.32
CA GLU A 42 -3.76 6.82 -15.96
C GLU A 42 -3.47 7.94 -14.96
N ARG A 43 -4.37 8.15 -13.99
CA ARG A 43 -4.21 9.18 -12.95
C ARG A 43 -2.99 8.90 -12.05
N GLU A 44 -2.81 7.64 -11.68
CA GLU A 44 -1.70 7.21 -10.83
C GLU A 44 -0.46 6.79 -11.65
N ASN A 45 -0.53 6.88 -12.99
CA ASN A 45 0.50 6.45 -13.93
C ASN A 45 1.00 5.02 -13.63
N VAL A 46 0.08 4.07 -13.47
CA VAL A 46 0.40 2.70 -13.07
C VAL A 46 -0.39 1.66 -13.86
N ASP A 47 0.32 0.60 -14.23
CA ASP A 47 -0.20 -0.67 -14.72
C ASP A 47 0.39 -1.78 -13.84
N GLU A 48 -0.46 -2.51 -13.12
CA GLU A 48 -0.02 -3.47 -12.10
C GLU A 48 -0.73 -4.82 -12.19
N ASP A 49 0.04 -5.86 -11.87
CA ASP A 49 -0.48 -7.21 -11.64
C ASP A 49 -0.48 -7.49 -10.14
N ILE A 50 -1.63 -7.92 -9.62
CA ILE A 50 -1.84 -8.19 -8.20
C ILE A 50 -1.62 -9.67 -7.96
N CYS A 51 -0.45 -10.02 -7.44
CA CYS A 51 -0.12 -11.38 -7.03
C CYS A 51 -0.53 -11.62 -5.57
N ALA A 52 -0.70 -12.88 -5.17
CA ALA A 52 -1.00 -13.21 -3.77
C ALA A 52 -0.06 -14.27 -3.19
N MET A 53 0.29 -14.10 -1.92
CA MET A 53 0.96 -15.11 -1.10
C MET A 53 0.28 -15.24 0.27
N GLY A 54 0.48 -16.36 0.96
CA GLY A 54 -0.22 -16.64 2.22
C GLY A 54 -1.62 -17.21 2.02
N LYS A 55 -2.42 -17.29 3.10
CA LYS A 55 -3.74 -17.95 3.09
C LYS A 55 -4.71 -17.26 4.06
N GLY A 56 -6.00 -17.28 3.71
CA GLY A 56 -7.07 -16.76 4.55
C GLY A 56 -6.84 -15.30 4.93
N VAL A 57 -7.03 -14.96 6.21
CA VAL A 57 -6.83 -13.61 6.76
C VAL A 57 -5.36 -13.16 6.79
N HIS A 58 -4.41 -14.06 6.53
CA HIS A 58 -2.99 -13.76 6.41
C HIS A 58 -2.50 -13.73 4.96
N LYS A 59 -3.43 -13.67 3.99
CA LYS A 59 -3.09 -13.44 2.60
C LYS A 59 -2.51 -12.03 2.45
N VAL A 60 -1.40 -11.91 1.75
CA VAL A 60 -0.68 -10.68 1.44
C VAL A 60 -0.61 -10.51 -0.07
N GLU A 61 -0.95 -9.32 -0.55
CA GLU A 61 -0.83 -8.95 -1.95
C GLU A 61 0.63 -8.57 -2.29
N VAL A 62 1.06 -8.90 -3.49
CA VAL A 62 2.36 -8.48 -4.05
C VAL A 62 2.07 -7.79 -5.38
N ASP A 63 2.13 -6.46 -5.36
CA ASP A 63 1.71 -5.64 -6.49
C ASP A 63 2.92 -5.35 -7.38
N LEU A 64 2.91 -5.91 -8.59
CA LEU A 64 3.99 -5.76 -9.56
C LEU A 64 3.66 -4.61 -10.50
N MET A 65 4.25 -3.44 -10.25
CA MET A 65 3.91 -2.20 -10.91
C MET A 65 4.91 -1.81 -12.00
N GLN A 66 4.39 -1.30 -13.11
CA GLN A 66 5.13 -0.49 -14.07
C GLN A 66 4.39 0.84 -14.36
N PRO A 67 5.09 1.90 -14.82
CA PRO A 67 4.43 3.10 -15.28
C PRO A 67 3.70 2.85 -16.60
N ILE A 68 2.56 3.51 -16.81
CA ILE A 68 1.94 3.57 -18.15
C ILE A 68 2.82 4.43 -19.08
N ASP A 69 3.35 5.52 -18.55
CA ASP A 69 4.25 6.45 -19.23
C ASP A 69 5.47 6.72 -18.33
N PRO A 70 6.67 6.20 -18.68
CA PRO A 70 7.88 6.36 -17.87
C PRO A 70 8.28 7.81 -17.58
N GLU A 71 7.86 8.76 -18.43
CA GLU A 71 8.22 10.18 -18.29
C GLU A 71 7.22 10.96 -17.42
N LYS A 72 6.10 10.35 -17.02
CA LYS A 72 5.08 10.98 -16.18
C LYS A 72 5.24 10.65 -14.70
N LYS A 73 4.61 11.49 -13.88
CA LYS A 73 4.44 11.25 -12.44
C LYS A 73 3.00 10.80 -12.16
N PRO A 74 2.78 9.94 -11.16
CA PRO A 74 3.76 9.28 -10.28
C PRO A 74 4.77 8.36 -10.99
N ALA A 75 6.01 8.32 -10.50
CA ALA A 75 7.08 7.48 -11.05
C ALA A 75 7.19 6.16 -10.26
N VAL A 76 6.18 5.29 -10.39
CA VAL A 76 6.04 4.05 -9.60
C VAL A 76 7.23 3.11 -9.68
N HIS A 77 8.00 3.18 -10.76
CA HIS A 77 9.22 2.40 -11.01
C HIS A 77 10.48 2.93 -10.32
N ALA A 78 10.49 4.19 -9.86
CA ALA A 78 11.72 4.83 -9.39
C ALA A 78 12.23 4.26 -8.06
N THR A 79 11.32 3.77 -7.21
CA THR A 79 11.66 3.09 -5.95
C THR A 79 11.28 1.62 -6.08
N PRO A 80 12.26 0.67 -6.11
CA PRO A 80 11.96 -0.74 -6.38
C PRO A 80 11.04 -1.39 -5.35
N LEU A 81 11.26 -1.17 -4.05
CA LEU A 81 10.29 -1.47 -3.01
C LEU A 81 9.47 -0.20 -2.78
N ASN A 82 8.38 -0.05 -3.54
CA ASN A 82 7.69 1.22 -3.67
C ASN A 82 7.00 1.64 -2.38
N HIS A 83 6.18 0.75 -1.81
CA HIS A 83 5.53 0.95 -0.53
C HIS A 83 5.13 -0.38 0.12
N ILE A 84 4.78 -0.31 1.40
CA ILE A 84 4.11 -1.39 2.14
C ILE A 84 2.70 -0.94 2.54
N GLY A 85 1.74 -1.84 2.43
CA GLY A 85 0.38 -1.63 2.91
C GLY A 85 0.14 -2.36 4.22
N LEU A 86 -0.54 -1.68 5.15
CA LEU A 86 -0.87 -2.21 6.46
C LEU A 86 -2.38 -2.21 6.67
N TRP A 87 -2.92 -3.35 7.09
CA TRP A 87 -4.28 -3.44 7.56
C TRP A 87 -4.46 -2.65 8.86
N VAL A 88 -5.49 -1.82 8.90
CA VAL A 88 -5.93 -1.10 10.11
C VAL A 88 -7.40 -1.38 10.39
N ASP A 89 -7.75 -1.59 11.66
CA ASP A 89 -9.12 -1.92 12.07
C ASP A 89 -10.11 -0.75 11.92
N ASN A 90 -9.65 0.48 12.14
CA ASN A 90 -10.45 1.69 11.97
C ASN A 90 -9.59 2.82 11.38
N LEU A 91 -9.64 2.96 10.05
CA LEU A 91 -8.83 3.90 9.30
C LEU A 91 -9.14 5.37 9.65
N PRO A 92 -10.41 5.84 9.71
CA PRO A 92 -10.70 7.22 10.11
C PRO A 92 -10.14 7.60 11.48
N VAL A 93 -10.32 6.72 12.49
CA VAL A 93 -9.81 6.94 13.85
C VAL A 93 -8.28 6.91 13.88
N ALA A 94 -7.66 6.02 13.10
CA ALA A 94 -6.21 5.99 12.98
C ALA A 94 -5.66 7.27 12.38
N VAL A 95 -6.25 7.78 11.30
CA VAL A 95 -5.83 9.02 10.66
C VAL A 95 -5.96 10.20 11.63
N GLU A 96 -7.12 10.37 12.27
CA GLU A 96 -7.33 11.44 13.24
C GLU A 96 -6.28 11.42 14.36
N TRP A 97 -6.09 10.25 14.98
CA TRP A 97 -5.15 10.11 16.09
C TRP A 97 -3.70 10.31 15.64
N LEU A 98 -3.29 9.72 14.51
CA LEU A 98 -1.93 9.84 13.98
C LEU A 98 -1.61 11.28 13.58
N THR A 99 -2.53 11.98 12.92
CA THR A 99 -2.39 13.39 12.58
C THR A 99 -2.24 14.24 13.85
N ALA A 100 -3.09 14.03 14.86
CA ALA A 100 -2.99 14.73 16.15
C ALA A 100 -1.68 14.46 16.91
N ASN A 101 -1.00 13.35 16.59
CA ASN A 101 0.30 12.98 17.15
C ASN A 101 1.49 13.30 16.22
N GLY A 102 1.28 14.13 15.19
CA GLY A 102 2.36 14.68 14.36
C GLY A 102 2.79 13.80 13.18
N VAL A 103 1.99 12.81 12.79
CA VAL A 103 2.25 12.01 11.58
C VAL A 103 1.84 12.78 10.33
N ARG A 104 2.76 12.84 9.37
CA ARG A 104 2.53 13.46 8.07
C ARG A 104 1.91 12.46 7.12
N PHE A 105 0.70 12.75 6.66
CA PHE A 105 0.08 12.02 5.55
C PHE A 105 0.49 12.62 4.21
N ALA A 106 0.59 11.77 3.19
CA ALA A 106 0.72 12.20 1.81
C ALA A 106 -0.62 12.81 1.33
N PRO A 107 -0.59 13.65 0.28
CA PRO A 107 -1.81 14.23 -0.28
C PRO A 107 -2.81 13.15 -0.76
N GLY A 108 -4.10 13.48 -0.74
CA GLY A 108 -5.17 12.64 -1.30
C GLY A 108 -6.16 12.09 -0.28
N GLY A 109 -5.89 12.21 1.02
CA GLY A 109 -6.82 11.80 2.08
C GLY A 109 -7.17 10.31 2.03
N ILE A 110 -8.33 9.96 2.60
CA ILE A 110 -8.91 8.62 2.50
C ILE A 110 -9.64 8.50 1.17
N ARG A 111 -9.31 7.47 0.39
CA ARG A 111 -9.92 7.19 -0.93
C ARG A 111 -9.90 5.70 -1.25
N LYS A 112 -10.57 5.28 -2.32
CA LYS A 112 -10.52 3.89 -2.79
C LYS A 112 -9.18 3.54 -3.46
N GLY A 113 -8.57 2.43 -3.04
CA GLY A 113 -7.39 1.81 -3.64
C GLY A 113 -7.72 0.78 -4.73
N ALA A 114 -6.70 0.15 -5.31
CA ALA A 114 -6.84 -0.82 -6.41
C ALA A 114 -7.70 -2.04 -6.04
N ALA A 115 -7.53 -2.57 -4.83
CA ALA A 115 -8.33 -3.67 -4.29
C ALA A 115 -9.72 -3.25 -3.76
N GLY A 116 -10.12 -1.99 -3.92
CA GLY A 116 -11.46 -1.49 -3.54
C GLY A 116 -11.64 -1.12 -2.06
N TYR A 117 -10.60 -1.24 -1.24
CA TYR A 117 -10.61 -0.78 0.15
C TYR A 117 -10.38 0.73 0.27
N ASP A 118 -10.75 1.30 1.41
CA ASP A 118 -10.39 2.68 1.74
C ASP A 118 -8.94 2.72 2.22
N ILE A 119 -8.18 3.67 1.67
CA ILE A 119 -6.72 3.76 1.84
C ILE A 119 -6.29 5.19 2.10
N THR A 120 -5.17 5.37 2.80
CA THR A 120 -4.40 6.62 2.79
C THR A 120 -2.92 6.32 2.93
N PHE A 121 -2.07 7.30 2.62
CA PHE A 121 -0.61 7.12 2.65
C PHE A 121 0.04 8.02 3.69
N LEU A 122 1.00 7.49 4.43
CA LEU A 122 1.93 8.27 5.24
C LEU A 122 3.06 8.75 4.34
N HIS A 123 3.44 10.01 4.48
CA HIS A 123 4.52 10.57 3.69
C HIS A 123 5.87 9.98 4.14
N PRO A 124 6.79 9.65 3.21
CA PRO A 124 8.10 9.07 3.57
C PRO A 124 8.96 9.99 4.45
N LYS A 125 8.70 11.30 4.43
CA LYS A 125 9.44 12.32 5.18
C LYS A 125 8.49 13.15 6.03
N GLY A 126 8.82 13.42 7.28
CA GLY A 126 8.13 14.44 8.09
C GLY A 126 8.31 15.86 7.53
N ASN A 127 7.74 16.86 8.21
CA ASN A 127 7.97 18.29 8.01
C ASN A 127 7.85 19.03 9.36
N GLU A 128 7.91 20.37 9.35
CA GLU A 128 7.87 21.17 10.58
C GLU A 128 6.56 21.01 11.37
N GLU A 129 5.42 20.90 10.68
CA GLU A 129 4.10 20.76 11.30
C GLU A 129 3.80 19.31 11.75
N PHE A 130 4.23 18.34 10.94
CA PHE A 130 4.04 16.92 11.14
C PHE A 130 5.41 16.21 11.07
N PRO A 131 6.15 16.16 12.19
CA PRO A 131 7.55 15.71 12.19
C PRO A 131 7.73 14.22 11.94
N ILE A 132 6.69 13.40 12.09
CA ILE A 132 6.78 11.94 11.95
C ILE A 132 6.39 11.54 10.52
N GLY A 133 7.30 10.87 9.82
CA GLY A 133 7.05 10.25 8.52
C GLY A 133 7.42 8.76 8.52
N GLY A 134 7.46 8.14 7.34
CA GLY A 134 7.89 6.75 7.18
C GLY A 134 9.40 6.53 7.10
N GLU A 135 10.22 7.52 7.45
CA GLU A 135 11.70 7.46 7.44
C GLU A 135 12.29 6.91 6.12
N GLY A 136 11.77 7.42 5.00
CA GLY A 136 12.15 7.00 3.65
C GLY A 136 11.26 5.92 3.02
N VAL A 137 10.36 5.32 3.80
CA VAL A 137 9.38 4.34 3.32
C VAL A 137 8.02 4.99 3.11
N LEU A 138 7.42 4.80 1.93
CA LEU A 138 6.01 5.10 1.72
C LEU A 138 5.18 3.99 2.37
N ILE A 139 4.23 4.36 3.23
CA ILE A 139 3.40 3.39 3.96
C ILE A 139 1.93 3.69 3.65
N GLU A 140 1.20 2.68 3.23
CA GLU A 140 -0.23 2.74 3.01
C GLU A 140 -0.96 2.15 4.22
N LEU A 141 -2.00 2.84 4.72
CA LEU A 141 -2.95 2.30 5.67
C LEU A 141 -4.21 1.92 4.92
N VAL A 142 -4.66 0.69 5.10
CA VAL A 142 -5.79 0.10 4.39
C VAL A 142 -6.85 -0.33 5.40
N GLN A 143 -8.08 0.14 5.24
CA GLN A 143 -9.20 -0.27 6.09
C GLN A 143 -9.45 -1.77 5.92
N ALA A 144 -9.22 -2.53 6.99
CA ALA A 144 -9.45 -3.97 6.99
C ALA A 144 -10.94 -4.29 6.86
N PRO A 145 -11.31 -5.35 6.11
CA PRO A 145 -12.67 -5.86 6.09
C PRO A 145 -13.03 -6.55 7.40
N ALA A 146 -14.33 -6.75 7.63
CA ALA A 146 -14.86 -7.23 8.91
C ALA A 146 -14.32 -8.60 9.34
N ASP A 147 -14.06 -9.51 8.39
CA ASP A 147 -13.51 -10.83 8.63
C ASP A 147 -12.03 -10.77 9.08
N VAL A 148 -11.23 -9.89 8.48
CA VAL A 148 -9.84 -9.63 8.91
C VAL A 148 -9.82 -9.00 10.31
N ILE A 149 -10.69 -8.01 10.56
CA ILE A 149 -10.81 -7.39 11.89
C ILE A 149 -11.20 -8.43 12.95
N ALA A 150 -12.21 -9.24 12.67
CA ALA A 150 -12.69 -10.25 13.61
C ALA A 150 -11.63 -11.31 13.94
N ALA A 151 -10.75 -11.62 13.00
CA ALA A 151 -9.71 -12.63 13.19
C ALA A 151 -8.42 -12.10 13.83
N LEU A 152 -8.06 -10.84 13.61
CA LEU A 152 -6.73 -10.30 13.94
C LEU A 152 -6.71 -9.17 14.99
N SER A 153 -7.87 -8.66 15.43
CA SER A 153 -7.96 -7.57 16.43
C SER A 153 -7.76 -8.09 17.85
#